data_AF-A0A077ARU7-F1
#
_entry.id   AF-A0A077ARU7-F1
#
_cell.length_a   1.000
_cell.length_b   1.000
_cell.length_c   1.000
_cell.angle_alpha   90.00
_cell.angle_beta   90.00
_cell.angle_gamma   90.00
#
_symmetry.space_group_name_H-M   'P 1'
#
loop_
_entity.id
_entity.type
_entity.pdbx_description
1 polymer ?
#
loop_
_entity_poly.entity_id
_entity_poly.type
_entity_poly.pdbx_seq_one_letter_code
_entity_poly.pdbx_strand_id
1 'polypeptide(L)'
;MAFSFSNIFSTKQQALADDSMDPNGYGNRYAKGLSLLNRAGSMVNTGMGLYANRVASSMAANRLNMSAMWQQLQASNIETNAAEQSNAIRNELLNNMASTNAFFAARGFDVSSAEDANIVSRRRAGNDLLNLRSQSKLDAIAMRAAAAQTRSDASVGRAMGRFERAGIEGDLFKQGVNFVSGLRGLL
;
A
#
# COMPACT_ATOMS: atom_id res chain seq x y z
N MET A 1 3.64 -93.45 38.26
CA MET A 1 3.91 -92.05 37.87
C MET A 1 3.98 -91.99 36.35
N ALA A 2 3.03 -91.33 35.70
CA ALA A 2 3.03 -91.09 34.26
C ALA A 2 2.64 -89.63 34.02
N PHE A 3 3.56 -88.84 33.46
CA PHE A 3 3.31 -87.45 33.07
C PHE A 3 2.75 -87.43 31.64
N SER A 4 1.58 -86.79 31.45
CA SER A 4 0.93 -86.63 30.14
C SER A 4 1.39 -85.35 29.45
N PHE A 5 1.96 -85.47 28.24
CA PHE A 5 2.44 -84.37 27.39
C PHE A 5 1.32 -83.70 26.58
N SER A 6 0.26 -83.22 27.22
CA SER A 6 -0.90 -82.65 26.52
C SER A 6 -0.85 -81.14 26.29
N ASN A 7 0.13 -80.41 26.85
CA ASN A 7 0.07 -78.94 26.94
C ASN A 7 1.02 -78.15 26.02
N ILE A 8 1.78 -78.79 25.12
CA ILE A 8 2.78 -78.07 24.30
C ILE A 8 2.27 -77.74 22.88
N PHE A 9 1.25 -78.45 22.37
CA PHE A 9 0.72 -78.21 21.02
C PHE A 9 -0.40 -77.17 20.95
N SER A 10 -1.09 -76.87 22.06
CA SER A 10 -2.20 -75.91 22.07
C SER A 10 -1.74 -74.45 22.06
N THR A 11 -0.59 -74.13 22.65
CA THR A 11 -0.09 -72.74 22.74
C THR A 11 0.55 -72.24 21.45
N LYS A 12 1.07 -73.14 20.59
CA LYS A 12 1.63 -72.74 19.29
C LYS A 12 0.56 -72.42 18.24
N GLN A 13 -0.59 -73.09 18.27
CA GLN A 13 -1.69 -72.78 17.34
C GLN A 13 -2.44 -71.50 17.71
N GLN A 14 -2.50 -71.13 19.00
CA GLN A 14 -3.03 -69.83 19.41
C GLN A 14 -2.06 -68.68 19.14
N ALA A 15 -0.74 -68.89 19.29
CA ALA A 15 0.26 -67.87 18.96
C ALA A 15 0.37 -67.56 17.45
N LEU A 16 -0.09 -68.46 16.57
CA LEU A 16 -0.14 -68.23 15.11
C LEU A 16 -1.49 -67.65 14.65
N ALA A 17 -2.52 -67.66 15.49
CA ALA A 17 -3.82 -67.05 15.20
C ALA A 17 -3.94 -65.61 15.72
N ASP A 18 -3.08 -65.22 16.67
CA ASP A 18 -3.03 -63.86 17.23
C ASP A 18 -2.22 -62.87 16.40
N ASP A 19 -1.55 -63.32 15.32
CA ASP A 19 -0.91 -62.45 14.32
C ASP A 19 -1.91 -62.06 13.20
N SER A 20 -3.20 -62.07 13.52
CA SER A 20 -4.20 -61.42 12.69
C SER A 20 -4.01 -59.91 12.83
N MET A 21 -3.29 -59.33 11.87
CA MET A 21 -3.29 -57.88 11.62
C MET A 21 -4.72 -57.35 11.74
N ASP A 22 -4.99 -56.55 12.78
CA ASP A 22 -6.27 -55.87 12.95
C ASP A 22 -6.55 -55.05 11.67
N PRO A 23 -7.52 -55.46 10.82
CA PRO A 23 -7.80 -54.78 9.56
C PRO A 23 -8.27 -53.34 9.77
N ASN A 24 -8.85 -53.07 10.96
CA ASN A 24 -9.30 -51.76 11.35
C ASN A 24 -8.14 -50.84 11.76
N GLY A 25 -7.01 -51.40 12.21
CA GLY A 25 -5.82 -50.64 12.62
C GLY A 25 -5.08 -50.00 11.43
N TYR A 26 -4.96 -50.72 10.31
CA TYR A 26 -4.31 -50.22 9.09
C TYR A 26 -5.18 -49.20 8.35
N GLY A 27 -6.50 -49.45 8.24
CA GLY A 27 -7.45 -48.51 7.64
C GLY A 27 -7.52 -47.18 8.39
N ASN A 28 -7.52 -47.20 9.73
CA ASN A 28 -7.52 -45.98 10.55
C ASN A 28 -6.21 -45.19 10.44
N ARG A 29 -5.05 -45.86 10.37
CA ARG A 29 -3.76 -45.18 10.21
C ARG A 29 -3.63 -44.52 8.83
N TYR A 30 -4.07 -45.19 7.77
CA TYR A 30 -4.08 -44.65 6.42
C TYR A 30 -5.02 -43.44 6.28
N ALA A 31 -6.24 -43.53 6.83
CA ALA A 31 -7.19 -42.41 6.85
C ALA A 31 -6.67 -41.20 7.65
N LYS A 32 -6.04 -41.45 8.81
CA LYS A 32 -5.35 -40.41 9.60
C LYS A 32 -4.18 -39.79 8.82
N GLY A 33 -3.38 -40.58 8.11
CA GLY A 33 -2.28 -40.10 7.26
C GLY A 33 -2.75 -39.18 6.12
N LEU A 34 -3.82 -39.57 5.41
CA LEU A 34 -4.48 -38.73 4.40
C LEU A 34 -5.02 -37.41 4.99
N SER A 35 -5.59 -37.45 6.20
CA SER A 35 -6.09 -36.24 6.87
C SER A 35 -4.97 -35.25 7.24
N LEU A 36 -3.78 -35.76 7.59
CA LEU A 36 -2.60 -34.93 7.86
C LEU A 36 -2.03 -34.33 6.59
N LEU A 37 -2.01 -35.08 5.49
CA LEU A 37 -1.59 -34.59 4.17
C LEU A 37 -2.51 -33.46 3.69
N ASN A 38 -3.84 -33.63 3.83
CA ASN A 38 -4.80 -32.58 3.53
C ASN A 38 -4.62 -31.34 4.42
N ARG A 39 -4.32 -31.52 5.71
CA ARG A 39 -3.99 -30.41 6.63
C ARG A 39 -2.68 -29.71 6.24
N ALA A 40 -1.64 -30.46 5.90
CA ALA A 40 -0.38 -29.91 5.43
C ALA A 40 -0.58 -29.09 4.13
N GLY A 41 -1.38 -29.60 3.19
CA GLY A 41 -1.77 -28.86 1.99
C GLY A 41 -2.53 -27.57 2.30
N SER A 42 -3.48 -27.61 3.25
CA SER A 42 -4.18 -26.40 3.74
C SER A 42 -3.21 -25.38 4.35
N MET A 43 -2.27 -25.82 5.18
CA MET A 43 -1.27 -24.93 5.80
C MET A 43 -0.35 -24.29 4.76
N VAL A 44 0.06 -25.03 3.73
CA VAL A 44 0.84 -24.49 2.60
C VAL A 44 0.05 -23.43 1.84
N ASN A 45 -1.22 -23.70 1.54
CA ASN A 45 -2.11 -22.73 0.89
C ASN A 45 -2.30 -21.46 1.74
N THR A 46 -2.50 -21.61 3.05
CA THR A 46 -2.59 -20.48 3.99
C THR A 46 -1.28 -19.69 4.04
N GLY A 47 -0.12 -20.37 4.07
CA GLY A 47 1.20 -19.74 4.01
C GLY A 47 1.46 -18.98 2.71
N MET A 48 1.06 -19.53 1.57
CA MET A 48 1.10 -18.83 0.28
C MET A 48 0.18 -17.61 0.27
N GLY A 49 -1.00 -17.70 0.89
CA GLY A 49 -1.92 -16.59 1.09
C GLY A 49 -1.32 -15.44 1.90
N LEU A 50 -0.57 -15.73 2.97
CA LEU A 50 0.16 -14.73 3.76
C LEU A 50 1.20 -13.98 2.93
N TYR A 51 1.97 -14.70 2.12
CA TYR A 51 2.96 -14.11 1.23
C TYR A 51 2.31 -13.25 0.14
N ALA A 52 1.27 -13.76 -0.52
CA ALA A 52 0.53 -13.02 -1.54
C ALA A 52 -0.10 -11.73 -0.97
N ASN A 53 -0.72 -11.81 0.21
CA ASN A 53 -1.26 -10.64 0.91
C ASN A 53 -0.16 -9.61 1.21
N ARG A 54 1.00 -10.05 1.69
CA ARG A 54 2.16 -9.17 1.94
C ARG A 54 2.58 -8.39 0.71
N VAL A 55 2.76 -9.08 -0.41
CA VAL A 55 3.18 -8.45 -1.66
C VAL A 55 2.09 -7.49 -2.14
N ALA A 56 0.83 -7.92 -2.17
CA ALA A 56 -0.30 -7.09 -2.61
C ALA A 56 -0.45 -5.81 -1.78
N SER A 57 -0.42 -5.89 -0.44
CA SER A 57 -0.51 -4.70 0.42
C SER A 57 0.67 -3.75 0.22
N SER A 58 1.88 -4.28 0.01
CA SER A 58 3.06 -3.45 -0.24
C SER A 58 2.97 -2.72 -1.58
N MET A 59 2.51 -3.40 -2.64
CA MET A 59 2.34 -2.80 -3.96
C MET A 59 1.24 -1.74 -3.95
N ALA A 60 0.11 -2.00 -3.29
CA ALA A 60 -0.98 -1.05 -3.15
C ALA A 60 -0.52 0.24 -2.44
N ALA A 61 0.19 0.10 -1.31
CA ALA A 61 0.74 1.23 -0.58
C ALA A 61 1.78 2.02 -1.39
N ASN A 62 2.65 1.32 -2.12
CA ASN A 62 3.64 1.96 -2.99
C ASN A 62 3.00 2.76 -4.12
N ARG A 63 1.93 2.24 -4.74
CA ARG A 63 1.17 2.97 -5.76
C ARG A 63 0.58 4.28 -5.21
N LEU A 64 0.01 4.23 -4.01
CA LEU A 64 -0.54 5.42 -3.35
C LEU A 64 0.57 6.42 -2.99
N ASN A 65 1.71 5.96 -2.47
CA ASN A 65 2.86 6.83 -2.21
C ASN A 65 3.41 7.50 -3.48
N MET A 66 3.46 6.76 -4.60
CA MET A 66 3.85 7.32 -5.91
C MET A 66 2.84 8.37 -6.39
N SER A 67 1.54 8.11 -6.25
CA SER A 67 0.48 9.09 -6.56
C SER A 67 0.64 10.37 -5.73
N ALA A 68 0.90 10.25 -4.43
CA ALA A 68 1.15 11.40 -3.57
C ALA A 68 2.40 12.19 -3.98
N MET A 69 3.45 11.51 -4.44
CA MET A 69 4.65 12.16 -4.98
C MET A 69 4.33 12.96 -6.24
N TRP A 70 3.55 12.39 -7.17
CA TRP A 70 3.08 13.10 -8.36
C TRP A 70 2.26 14.34 -8.02
N GLN A 71 1.35 14.26 -7.05
CA GLN A 71 0.56 15.39 -6.58
C GLN A 71 1.45 16.49 -5.97
N GLN A 72 2.51 16.12 -5.23
CA GLN A 72 3.48 17.11 -4.73
C GLN A 72 4.29 17.78 -5.86
N LEU A 73 4.69 17.01 -6.87
CA LEU A 73 5.38 17.55 -8.04
C LEU A 73 4.47 18.49 -8.83
N GLN A 74 3.18 18.15 -8.96
CA GLN A 74 2.18 19.03 -9.55
C GLN A 74 2.01 20.33 -8.76
N ALA A 75 1.96 20.27 -7.42
CA ALA A 75 1.95 21.46 -6.57
C ALA A 75 3.17 22.36 -6.82
N SER A 76 4.36 21.76 -6.96
CA SER A 76 5.59 22.50 -7.28
C SER A 76 5.52 23.15 -8.65
N ASN A 77 4.99 22.44 -9.67
CA ASN A 77 4.85 22.98 -11.02
C ASN A 77 3.89 24.17 -11.06
N ILE A 78 2.81 24.15 -10.29
CA ILE A 78 1.89 25.29 -10.15
C ILE A 78 2.63 26.53 -9.64
N GLU A 79 3.46 26.38 -8.60
CA GLU A 79 4.23 27.48 -8.04
C GLU A 79 5.28 28.02 -9.03
N THR A 80 5.98 27.14 -9.75
CA THR A 80 6.94 27.52 -10.79
C THR A 80 6.27 28.28 -11.92
N ASN A 81 5.16 27.75 -12.47
CA ASN A 81 4.42 28.39 -13.54
C ASN A 81 3.88 29.77 -13.11
N ALA A 82 3.43 29.89 -11.86
CA ALA A 82 2.98 31.17 -11.31
C ALA A 82 4.13 32.18 -11.16
N ALA A 83 5.34 31.72 -10.82
CA ALA A 83 6.52 32.58 -10.78
C ALA A 83 6.90 33.06 -12.19
N GLU A 84 6.83 32.18 -13.20
CA GLU A 84 7.07 32.53 -14.60
C GLU A 84 6.05 33.56 -15.12
N GLN A 85 4.75 33.34 -14.89
CA GLN A 85 3.71 34.29 -15.26
C GLN A 85 3.86 35.63 -14.51
N SER A 86 4.26 35.60 -13.24
CA SER A 86 4.57 36.81 -12.49
C SER A 86 5.71 37.62 -13.13
N ASN A 87 6.74 36.95 -13.64
CA ASN A 87 7.85 37.61 -14.32
C ASN A 87 7.42 38.17 -15.68
N ALA A 88 6.55 37.47 -16.42
CA ALA A 88 5.98 37.97 -17.66
C ALA A 88 5.18 39.28 -17.44
N ILE A 89 4.28 39.32 -16.45
CA ILE A 89 3.51 40.52 -16.09
C ILE A 89 4.44 41.69 -15.72
N ARG A 90 5.52 41.41 -14.97
CA ARG A 90 6.52 42.43 -14.61
C ARG A 90 7.23 42.98 -15.84
N ASN A 91 7.63 42.12 -16.78
CA ASN A 91 8.29 42.54 -18.01
C ASN A 91 7.36 43.36 -18.90
N GLU A 92 6.08 42.95 -19.02
CA GLU A 92 5.07 43.73 -19.72
C GLU A 92 4.84 45.10 -19.09
N LEU A 93 4.78 45.18 -17.75
CA LEU A 93 4.70 46.44 -17.03
C LEU A 93 5.88 47.36 -17.35
N LEU A 94 7.11 46.84 -17.30
CA LEU A 94 8.31 47.61 -17.61
C LEU A 94 8.31 48.11 -19.06
N ASN A 95 7.93 47.26 -20.02
CA ASN A 95 7.82 47.62 -21.43
C ASN A 95 6.73 48.68 -21.67
N ASN A 96 5.57 48.53 -21.02
CA ASN A 96 4.48 49.51 -21.10
C ASN A 96 4.91 50.85 -20.52
N MET A 97 5.56 50.87 -19.36
CA MET A 97 6.07 52.11 -18.75
C MET A 97 7.13 52.79 -19.63
N ALA A 98 8.07 52.02 -20.20
CA ALA A 98 9.06 52.55 -21.12
C ALA A 98 8.42 53.16 -22.38
N SER A 99 7.43 52.47 -22.96
CA SER A 99 6.67 52.93 -24.11
C SER A 99 5.85 54.19 -23.81
N THR A 100 5.15 54.21 -22.66
CA THR A 100 4.39 55.38 -22.19
C THR A 100 5.31 56.60 -22.02
N ASN A 101 6.44 56.44 -21.35
CA ASN A 101 7.42 57.53 -21.18
C ASN A 101 7.95 58.04 -22.52
N ALA A 102 8.30 57.15 -23.45
CA ALA A 102 8.78 57.53 -24.78
C ALA A 102 7.72 58.29 -25.59
N PHE A 103 6.45 57.88 -25.50
CA PHE A 103 5.34 58.53 -26.20
C PHE A 103 5.08 59.96 -25.68
N PHE A 104 5.06 60.16 -24.38
CA PHE A 104 4.87 61.49 -23.79
C PHE A 104 6.07 62.41 -24.08
N ALA A 105 7.30 61.89 -23.98
CA ALA A 105 8.50 62.62 -24.35
C ALA A 105 8.49 63.05 -25.85
N ALA A 106 8.06 62.17 -26.75
CA ALA A 106 7.97 62.47 -28.18
C ALA A 106 6.92 63.54 -28.53
N ARG A 107 5.90 63.73 -27.68
CA ARG A 107 4.84 64.73 -27.89
C ARG A 107 5.08 66.06 -27.16
N GLY A 108 6.19 66.19 -26.42
CA GLY A 108 6.48 67.38 -25.62
C GLY A 108 5.51 67.59 -24.46
N PHE A 109 4.81 66.53 -24.03
CA PHE A 109 3.97 66.56 -22.85
C PHE A 109 4.82 66.46 -21.57
N ASP A 110 4.33 67.04 -20.49
CA ASP A 110 5.04 67.09 -19.22
C ASP A 110 5.13 65.70 -18.54
N VAL A 111 6.18 65.48 -17.74
CA VAL A 111 6.52 64.20 -17.11
C VAL A 111 5.40 63.71 -16.17
N SER A 112 4.63 64.64 -15.61
CA SER A 112 3.48 64.36 -14.73
C SER A 112 2.41 63.49 -15.39
N SER A 113 2.11 63.69 -16.67
CA SER A 113 1.09 62.90 -17.40
C SER A 113 1.52 61.46 -17.65
N ALA A 114 2.82 61.25 -17.88
CA ALA A 114 3.41 59.92 -17.99
C ALA A 114 3.42 59.21 -16.62
N GLU A 115 3.65 59.96 -15.54
CA GLU A 115 3.64 59.43 -14.18
C GLU A 115 2.27 58.91 -13.77
N ASP A 116 1.19 59.65 -14.04
CA ASP A 116 -0.18 59.22 -13.77
C ASP A 116 -0.53 57.91 -14.50
N ALA A 117 -0.18 57.83 -15.79
CA ALA A 117 -0.37 56.60 -16.58
C ALA A 117 0.43 55.42 -16.00
N ASN A 118 1.67 55.66 -15.59
CA ASN A 118 2.52 54.65 -14.96
C ASN A 118 2.00 54.20 -13.58
N ILE A 119 1.38 55.09 -12.79
CA ILE A 119 0.75 54.73 -11.51
C ILE A 119 -0.42 53.77 -11.75
N VAL A 120 -1.26 54.04 -12.75
CA VAL A 120 -2.40 53.16 -13.09
C VAL A 120 -1.91 51.79 -13.55
N SER A 121 -0.90 51.74 -14.43
CA SER A 121 -0.30 50.49 -14.90
C SER A 121 0.31 49.67 -13.76
N ARG A 122 1.02 50.32 -12.83
CA ARG A 122 1.58 49.67 -11.63
C ARG A 122 0.49 49.10 -10.73
N ARG A 123 -0.62 49.82 -10.53
CA ARG A 123 -1.75 49.34 -9.70
C ARG A 123 -2.42 48.11 -10.32
N ARG A 124 -2.67 48.11 -11.64
CA ARG A 124 -3.27 46.95 -12.33
C ARG A 124 -2.37 45.73 -12.24
N ALA A 125 -1.11 45.86 -12.66
CA ALA A 125 -0.14 44.78 -12.57
C ALA A 125 0.06 44.27 -11.12
N GLY A 126 0.04 45.18 -10.14
CA GLY A 126 0.09 44.82 -8.72
C GLY A 126 -1.07 43.93 -8.29
N ASN A 127 -2.30 44.28 -8.69
CA ASN A 127 -3.49 43.46 -8.41
C ASN A 127 -3.42 42.10 -9.12
N ASP A 128 -3.00 42.06 -10.39
CA ASP A 128 -2.88 40.82 -11.16
C ASP A 128 -1.84 39.88 -10.53
N LEU A 129 -0.68 40.42 -10.12
CA LEU A 129 0.36 39.67 -9.42
C LEU A 129 -0.13 39.12 -8.07
N LEU A 130 -0.91 39.89 -7.31
CA LEU A 130 -1.47 39.44 -6.03
C LEU A 130 -2.48 38.31 -6.23
N ASN A 131 -3.40 38.48 -7.18
CA ASN A 131 -4.41 37.47 -7.49
C ASN A 131 -3.76 36.18 -7.97
N LEU A 132 -2.79 36.27 -8.87
CA LEU A 132 -2.06 35.12 -9.42
C LEU A 132 -1.27 34.37 -8.35
N ARG A 133 -0.56 35.09 -7.48
CA ARG A 133 0.17 34.49 -6.35
C ARG A 133 -0.76 33.86 -5.32
N SER A 134 -1.90 34.50 -5.04
CA SER A 134 -2.88 33.96 -4.10
C SER A 134 -3.49 32.66 -4.65
N GLN A 135 -3.95 32.69 -5.90
CA GLN A 135 -4.58 31.55 -6.56
C GLN A 135 -3.61 30.36 -6.67
N SER A 136 -2.40 30.60 -7.18
CA SER A 136 -1.39 29.54 -7.31
C SER A 136 -1.00 28.92 -5.97
N LYS A 137 -0.91 29.71 -4.90
CA LYS A 137 -0.67 29.17 -3.55
C LYS A 137 -1.84 28.31 -3.07
N LEU A 138 -3.08 28.75 -3.28
CA LEU A 138 -4.26 27.98 -2.91
C LEU A 138 -4.30 26.64 -3.67
N ASP A 139 -4.05 26.66 -4.97
CA ASP A 139 -4.03 25.45 -5.80
C ASP A 139 -2.89 24.51 -5.39
N ALA A 140 -1.70 25.04 -5.10
CA ALA A 140 -0.58 24.26 -4.60
C ALA A 140 -0.86 23.66 -3.21
N ILE A 141 -1.52 24.39 -2.32
CA ILE A 141 -1.95 23.89 -1.00
C ILE A 141 -2.98 22.76 -1.17
N ALA A 142 -3.97 22.94 -2.05
CA ALA A 142 -4.98 21.91 -2.32
C ALA A 142 -4.32 20.61 -2.83
N MET A 143 -3.36 20.72 -3.74
CA MET A 143 -2.59 19.57 -4.25
C MET A 143 -1.74 18.91 -3.16
N ARG A 144 -1.09 19.69 -2.29
CA ARG A 144 -0.34 19.17 -1.13
C ARG A 144 -1.25 18.49 -0.11
N ALA A 145 -2.45 19.01 0.12
CA ALA A 145 -3.46 18.40 0.98
C ALA A 145 -3.94 17.06 0.41
N ALA A 146 -4.20 16.99 -0.90
CA ALA A 146 -4.52 15.74 -1.58
C ALA A 146 -3.38 14.72 -1.46
N ALA A 147 -2.12 15.16 -1.56
CA ALA A 147 -0.95 14.31 -1.37
C ALA A 147 -0.85 13.76 0.07
N ALA A 148 -1.13 14.61 1.06
CA ALA A 148 -1.16 14.21 2.46
C ALA A 148 -2.26 13.17 2.71
N GLN A 149 -3.46 13.39 2.15
CA GLN A 149 -4.57 12.43 2.22
C GLN A 149 -4.18 11.10 1.58
N THR A 150 -3.62 11.12 0.38
CA THR A 150 -3.21 9.90 -0.34
C THR A 150 -2.16 9.10 0.44
N ARG A 151 -1.23 9.77 1.15
CA ARG A 151 -0.27 9.12 2.07
C ARG A 151 -0.93 8.54 3.31
N SER A 152 -1.92 9.24 3.85
CA SER A 152 -2.75 8.74 4.94
C SER A 152 -3.44 7.44 4.52
N ASP A 153 -4.10 7.44 3.36
CA ASP A 153 -4.77 6.25 2.81
C ASP A 153 -3.76 5.10 2.57
N ALA A 154 -2.54 5.41 2.11
CA ALA A 154 -1.46 4.42 1.98
C ALA A 154 -1.04 3.82 3.33
N SER A 155 -1.11 4.59 4.41
CA SER A 155 -0.82 4.12 5.77
C SER A 155 -1.95 3.23 6.29
N VAL A 156 -3.21 3.62 6.06
CA VAL A 156 -4.39 2.85 6.42
C VAL A 156 -4.42 1.53 5.65
N GLY A 157 -4.18 1.54 4.34
CA GLY A 157 -4.10 0.33 3.53
C GLY A 157 -3.01 -0.64 3.98
N ARG A 158 -1.85 -0.12 4.44
CA ARG A 158 -0.81 -0.95 5.08
C ARG A 158 -1.26 -1.53 6.41
N ALA A 159 -1.97 -0.76 7.22
CA ALA A 159 -2.50 -1.23 8.50
C ALA A 159 -3.54 -2.34 8.27
N MET A 160 -4.50 -2.13 7.37
CA MET A 160 -5.51 -3.15 7.02
C MET A 160 -4.86 -4.43 6.52
N GLY A 161 -3.88 -4.34 5.62
CA GLY A 161 -3.13 -5.51 5.15
C GLY A 161 -2.26 -6.19 6.22
N ARG A 162 -1.97 -5.53 7.35
CA ARG A 162 -1.35 -6.19 8.52
C ARG A 162 -2.41 -6.88 9.37
N PHE A 163 -3.58 -6.26 9.56
CA PHE A 163 -4.69 -6.86 10.30
C PHE A 163 -5.21 -8.14 9.62
N GLU A 164 -5.44 -8.10 8.31
CA GLU A 164 -5.83 -9.30 7.54
C GLU A 164 -4.82 -10.43 7.73
N ARG A 165 -3.53 -10.09 7.67
CA ARG A 165 -2.44 -11.05 7.83
C ARG A 165 -2.38 -11.65 9.22
N ALA A 166 -2.56 -10.85 10.27
CA ALA A 166 -2.64 -11.35 11.63
C ALA A 166 -3.81 -12.34 11.82
N GLY A 167 -4.94 -12.10 11.14
CA GLY A 167 -6.04 -13.06 11.10
C GLY A 167 -5.65 -14.39 10.45
N ILE A 168 -5.03 -14.33 9.27
CA ILE A 168 -4.56 -15.51 8.53
C ILE A 168 -3.46 -16.27 9.31
N GLU A 169 -2.57 -15.56 10.01
CA GLU A 169 -1.55 -16.13 10.89
C GLU A 169 -2.18 -16.88 12.06
N GLY A 170 -3.24 -16.33 12.66
CA GLY A 170 -4.01 -17.00 13.71
C GLY A 170 -4.65 -18.30 13.23
N ASP A 171 -5.18 -18.31 12.01
CA ASP A 171 -5.73 -19.53 11.40
C ASP A 171 -4.64 -20.55 11.07
N LEU A 172 -3.48 -20.11 10.57
CA LEU A 172 -2.32 -20.98 10.36
C LEU A 172 -1.84 -21.62 11.67
N PHE A 173 -1.82 -20.85 12.77
CA PHE A 173 -1.46 -21.35 14.09
C PHE A 173 -2.44 -22.43 14.57
N LYS A 174 -3.75 -22.20 14.45
CA LYS A 174 -4.78 -23.20 14.79
C LYS A 174 -4.62 -24.48 13.95
N GLN A 175 -4.37 -24.34 12.65
CA GLN A 175 -4.10 -25.47 11.76
C GLN A 175 -2.85 -26.25 12.19
N GLY A 176 -1.78 -25.54 12.59
CA GLY A 176 -0.55 -26.14 13.10
C GLY A 176 -0.75 -26.93 14.40
N VAL A 177 -1.46 -26.36 15.38
CA VAL A 177 -1.80 -27.07 16.64
C VAL A 177 -2.62 -28.33 16.35
N ASN A 178 -3.61 -28.23 15.45
CA ASN A 178 -4.43 -29.34 15.02
C ASN A 178 -3.64 -30.42 14.25
N PHE A 179 -2.64 -30.01 13.47
CA PHE A 179 -1.74 -30.93 12.77
C PHE A 179 -0.86 -31.71 13.75
N VAL A 180 -0.22 -31.03 14.71
CA VAL A 180 0.63 -31.68 15.74
C VAL A 180 -0.18 -32.63 16.62
N SER A 181 -1.39 -32.26 17.00
CA SER A 181 -2.31 -33.13 17.76
C SER A 181 -2.69 -34.39 16.96
N GLY A 182 -2.99 -34.25 15.67
CA GLY A 182 -3.27 -35.39 14.78
C GLY A 182 -2.07 -36.31 14.56
N LEU A 183 -0.85 -35.75 14.48
CA LEU A 183 0.39 -36.50 14.37
C LEU A 183 0.67 -37.32 15.63
N ARG A 184 0.44 -36.76 16.83
CA ARG A 184 0.55 -37.50 18.09
C ARG A 184 -0.47 -38.62 18.21
N GLY A 185 -1.65 -38.51 17.58
CA GLY A 185 -2.65 -39.57 17.53
C GLY A 185 -2.34 -40.71 16.54
N LEU A 186 -1.21 -40.63 15.84
CA LEU A 186 -0.67 -41.65 14.92
C LEU A 186 0.56 -42.37 15.45
N LEU A 187 1.31 -41.75 16.36
CA LEU A 187 2.46 -42.31 17.07
C LEU A 187 1.99 -43.11 18.30
#